data_AF-E9MX35-F1
#
_entry.id   AF-E9MX35-F1
#
_cell.length_a   1.000
_cell.length_b   1.000
_cell.length_c   1.000
_cell.angle_alpha   90.00
_cell.angle_beta   90.00
_cell.angle_gamma   90.00
#
_symmetry.space_group_name_H-M   'P 1'
#
loop_
_entity.id
_entity.type
_entity.pdbx_description
1 polymer ?
#
loop_
_entity_poly.entity_id
_entity_poly.type
_entity_poly.pdbx_seq_one_letter_code
_entity_poly.pdbx_strand_id
1 'polypeptide(L)'
;SGTLISVLIRIELYSSGNRIISPENQNFYNISITLHGFLMIFFLIMPGLFGGFGNYFVPIFQGSPEVVYPRVNNFSILILSLSYLFLILSLISEFGGGTGWTLYPPLSTSFMSLSPSSTGNLIFGLLISGISSCLTSLNFWTTILNLRSYYLTLKTMPLFPWALLITGGMLLLTLPILSGALLMVLADLHSNTLFFDPIFGGDPIFYQHLFWFFGHPEVYILIIPAFGIISIIISGILQKIIFGNQSMIYAMSCISLLGSVVWGHHMYTVGLETDTRAYFTGVTILISLPTGTKIFNWLSTYLGNPPLLQLK
;
A
#
# COMPACT_ATOMS: atom_id res chain seq x y z
N SER A 1 4.88 -14.03 10.38
CA SER A 1 6.15 -14.17 9.65
C SER A 1 6.91 -12.84 9.57
N GLY A 2 6.34 -11.76 9.03
CA GLY A 2 7.03 -10.47 8.84
C GLY A 2 7.68 -9.85 10.09
N THR A 3 7.01 -9.90 11.25
CA THR A 3 7.57 -9.39 12.52
C THR A 3 8.78 -10.20 13.00
N LEU A 4 8.76 -11.53 12.84
CA LEU A 4 9.90 -12.37 13.21
C LEU A 4 11.14 -12.03 12.37
N ILE A 5 10.95 -11.77 11.07
CA ILE A 5 12.02 -11.31 10.18
C ILE A 5 12.53 -9.92 10.62
N SER A 6 11.64 -9.01 11.04
CA SER A 6 12.06 -7.71 11.57
C SER A 6 12.92 -7.82 12.83
N VAL A 7 12.60 -8.77 13.73
CA VAL A 7 13.39 -9.03 14.94
C VAL A 7 14.77 -9.54 14.56
N LEU A 8 14.87 -10.46 13.59
CA LEU A 8 16.15 -10.94 13.06
C LEU A 8 17.01 -9.78 12.52
N ILE A 9 16.43 -8.92 11.67
CA ILE A 9 17.12 -7.74 11.12
C ILE A 9 17.65 -6.85 12.26
N ARG A 10 16.85 -6.62 13.30
CA ARG A 10 17.22 -5.78 14.44
C ARG A 10 18.31 -6.39 15.32
N ILE A 11 18.31 -7.72 15.51
CA ILE A 11 19.37 -8.37 16.29
C ILE A 11 20.70 -8.31 15.54
N GLU A 12 20.71 -8.47 14.21
CA GLU A 12 21.93 -8.31 13.42
C GLU A 12 22.49 -6.88 13.54
N LEU A 13 21.61 -5.87 13.57
CA LEU A 13 22.00 -4.45 13.67
C LEU A 13 22.31 -3.94 15.09
N TYR A 14 22.25 -4.77 16.13
CA TYR A 14 22.42 -4.28 17.51
C TYR A 14 23.81 -3.68 17.79
N SER A 15 24.84 -4.08 17.03
CA SER A 15 26.21 -3.58 17.17
C SER A 15 27.01 -3.85 15.91
N SER A 16 28.13 -3.15 15.71
CA SER A 16 29.00 -3.34 14.55
C SER A 16 29.60 -4.76 14.45
N GLY A 17 29.76 -5.24 13.21
CA GLY A 17 30.35 -6.55 12.87
C GLY A 17 29.30 -7.64 12.65
N ASN A 18 29.74 -8.79 12.15
CA ASN A 18 28.85 -9.92 11.87
C ASN A 18 28.36 -10.56 13.18
N ARG A 19 27.06 -10.84 13.28
CA ARG A 19 26.45 -11.41 14.50
C ARG A 19 25.85 -12.78 14.22
N ILE A 20 24.57 -12.82 13.88
CA ILE A 20 23.81 -14.06 13.65
C ILE A 20 23.98 -14.50 12.21
N ILE A 21 24.07 -13.56 11.28
CA ILE A 21 24.27 -13.84 9.87
C ILE A 21 25.77 -14.08 9.62
N SER A 22 26.08 -15.26 9.08
CA SER A 22 27.46 -15.63 8.78
C SER A 22 28.03 -14.75 7.64
N PRO A 23 29.34 -14.48 7.64
CA PRO A 23 29.99 -13.72 6.57
C PRO A 23 29.77 -14.31 5.17
N GLU A 24 29.58 -15.63 5.10
CA GLU A 24 29.36 -16.39 3.87
C GLU A 24 27.92 -16.21 3.31
N ASN A 25 26.98 -15.75 4.13
CA ASN A 25 25.56 -15.64 3.76
C ASN A 25 25.00 -14.22 3.94
N GLN A 26 25.80 -13.19 3.64
CA GLN A 26 25.39 -11.80 3.78
C GLN A 26 24.14 -11.45 2.96
N ASN A 27 23.89 -12.13 1.83
CA ASN A 27 22.67 -11.91 1.04
C ASN A 27 21.39 -12.25 1.82
N PHE A 28 21.46 -13.15 2.82
CA PHE A 28 20.32 -13.46 3.68
C PHE A 28 19.77 -12.23 4.40
N TYR A 29 20.62 -11.26 4.73
CA TYR A 29 20.18 -9.98 5.30
C TYR A 29 19.30 -9.19 4.33
N ASN A 30 19.71 -9.09 3.07
CA ASN A 30 18.94 -8.38 2.03
C ASN A 30 17.63 -9.11 1.69
N ILE A 31 17.66 -10.45 1.64
CA ILE A 31 16.46 -11.28 1.48
C ILE A 31 15.49 -11.01 2.64
N SER A 32 15.99 -10.97 3.88
CA SER A 32 15.20 -10.67 5.08
C SER A 32 14.52 -9.30 4.98
N ILE A 33 15.26 -8.26 4.57
CA ILE A 33 14.70 -6.90 4.38
C ILE A 33 13.59 -6.92 3.32
N THR A 34 13.85 -7.55 2.18
CA THR A 34 12.93 -7.63 1.04
C THR A 34 11.62 -8.29 1.47
N LEU A 35 11.70 -9.45 2.12
CA LEU A 35 10.54 -10.20 2.58
C LEU A 35 9.80 -9.51 3.71
N HIS A 36 10.50 -8.89 4.65
CA HIS A 36 9.85 -8.11 5.69
C HIS A 36 8.97 -7.01 5.07
N GLY A 37 9.53 -6.24 4.12
CA GLY A 37 8.79 -5.19 3.41
C GLY A 37 7.54 -5.73 2.72
N PHE A 38 7.69 -6.77 1.90
CA PHE A 38 6.55 -7.34 1.18
C PHE A 38 5.49 -7.95 2.09
N LEU A 39 5.90 -8.71 3.11
CA LEU A 39 4.97 -9.34 4.05
C LEU A 39 4.17 -8.30 4.83
N MET A 40 4.80 -7.22 5.28
CA MET A 40 4.10 -6.21 6.07
C MET A 40 3.15 -5.37 5.21
N ILE A 41 3.56 -4.97 4.00
CA ILE A 41 2.73 -4.13 3.13
C ILE A 41 1.60 -4.95 2.51
N PHE A 42 1.95 -5.98 1.72
CA PHE A 42 1.01 -6.68 0.84
C PHE A 42 0.30 -7.87 1.50
N PHE A 43 0.80 -8.38 2.63
CA PHE A 43 0.24 -9.57 3.29
C PHE A 43 -0.27 -9.32 4.71
N LEU A 44 -0.01 -8.14 5.29
CA LEU A 44 -0.54 -7.75 6.60
C LEU A 44 -1.43 -6.51 6.50
N ILE A 45 -0.87 -5.36 6.11
CA ILE A 45 -1.58 -4.09 6.20
C ILE A 45 -2.69 -4.01 5.15
N MET A 46 -2.39 -4.28 3.86
CA MET A 46 -3.39 -4.25 2.79
C MET A 46 -4.52 -5.27 3.02
N PRO A 47 -4.24 -6.58 3.23
CA PRO A 47 -5.29 -7.55 3.50
C PRO A 47 -6.01 -7.33 4.82
N GLY A 48 -5.35 -6.79 5.83
CA GLY A 48 -5.95 -6.48 7.12
C GLY A 48 -6.91 -5.30 7.04
N LEU A 49 -6.38 -4.11 6.73
CA LEU A 49 -7.11 -2.84 6.78
C LEU A 49 -8.10 -2.65 5.64
N PHE A 50 -7.69 -2.96 4.40
CA PHE A 50 -8.56 -2.81 3.24
C PHE A 50 -9.45 -4.05 3.07
N GLY A 51 -8.84 -5.22 2.95
CA GLY A 51 -9.56 -6.48 2.74
C GLY A 51 -10.45 -6.89 3.91
N GLY A 52 -9.86 -7.15 5.08
CA GLY A 52 -10.52 -7.73 6.24
C GLY A 52 -11.56 -6.79 6.86
N PHE A 53 -11.13 -5.61 7.31
CA PHE A 53 -12.04 -4.60 7.84
C PHE A 53 -13.08 -4.18 6.80
N GLY A 54 -12.68 -3.99 5.54
CA GLY A 54 -13.63 -3.63 4.48
C GLY A 54 -14.71 -4.69 4.26
N ASN A 55 -14.33 -5.95 4.09
CA ASN A 55 -15.29 -7.03 3.85
C ASN A 55 -16.24 -7.28 5.01
N TYR A 56 -15.79 -7.04 6.24
CA TYR A 56 -16.63 -7.18 7.41
C TYR A 56 -17.56 -5.97 7.61
N PHE A 57 -17.02 -4.76 7.58
CA PHE A 57 -17.76 -3.57 7.99
C PHE A 57 -18.50 -2.87 6.86
N VAL A 58 -18.10 -3.01 5.59
CA VAL A 58 -18.81 -2.37 4.47
C VAL A 58 -20.27 -2.82 4.41
N PRO A 59 -20.62 -4.12 4.39
CA PRO A 59 -22.02 -4.54 4.34
C PRO A 59 -22.83 -4.01 5.54
N ILE A 60 -22.24 -4.05 6.73
CA ILE A 60 -22.85 -3.54 7.97
C ILE A 60 -23.18 -2.04 7.85
N PHE A 61 -22.23 -1.22 7.42
CA PHE A 61 -22.44 0.22 7.28
C PHE A 61 -23.39 0.58 6.13
N GLN A 62 -23.46 -0.25 5.09
CA GLN A 62 -24.41 -0.06 4.00
C GLN A 62 -25.83 -0.51 4.36
N GLY A 63 -25.97 -1.40 5.35
CA GLY A 63 -27.21 -2.09 5.66
C GLY A 63 -27.53 -3.21 4.66
N SER A 64 -26.52 -3.74 3.98
CA SER A 64 -26.65 -4.86 3.04
C SER A 64 -26.28 -6.18 3.70
N PRO A 65 -26.91 -7.30 3.30
CA PRO A 65 -26.58 -8.62 3.85
C PRO A 65 -25.20 -9.11 3.37
N GLU A 66 -24.74 -8.64 2.21
CA GLU A 66 -23.49 -9.04 1.59
C GLU A 66 -22.95 -7.94 0.66
N VAL A 67 -21.75 -8.13 0.13
CA VAL A 67 -21.16 -7.35 -0.98
C VAL A 67 -21.80 -7.72 -2.33
N VAL A 68 -21.68 -6.86 -3.34
CA VAL A 68 -22.32 -7.05 -4.67
C VAL A 68 -21.83 -8.30 -5.40
N TYR A 69 -20.53 -8.62 -5.32
CA TYR A 69 -19.93 -9.77 -5.99
C TYR A 69 -19.32 -10.77 -4.98
N PRO A 70 -20.13 -11.57 -4.26
CA PRO A 70 -19.65 -12.49 -3.24
C PRO A 70 -18.59 -13.50 -3.73
N ARG A 71 -18.79 -14.05 -4.93
CA ARG A 71 -17.87 -15.06 -5.49
C ARG A 71 -16.53 -14.46 -5.88
N VAL A 72 -16.54 -13.24 -6.44
CA VAL A 72 -15.32 -12.49 -6.75
C VAL A 72 -14.57 -12.16 -5.46
N ASN A 73 -15.31 -11.80 -4.42
CA ASN A 73 -14.74 -11.52 -3.10
C ASN A 73 -14.05 -12.74 -2.48
N ASN A 74 -14.70 -13.90 -2.53
CA ASN A 74 -14.13 -15.14 -2.04
C ASN A 74 -12.88 -15.53 -2.86
N PHE A 75 -12.95 -15.38 -4.18
CA PHE A 75 -11.79 -15.63 -5.05
C PHE A 75 -10.62 -14.68 -4.74
N SER A 76 -10.87 -13.39 -4.50
CA SER A 76 -9.80 -12.45 -4.15
C SER A 76 -9.05 -12.83 -2.87
N ILE A 77 -9.74 -13.39 -1.88
CA ILE A 77 -9.10 -13.88 -0.65
C ILE A 77 -8.31 -15.16 -0.94
N LEU A 78 -8.88 -16.09 -1.72
CA LEU A 78 -8.24 -17.35 -2.04
C LEU A 78 -6.90 -17.16 -2.75
N ILE A 79 -6.85 -16.30 -3.77
CA ILE A 79 -5.60 -16.08 -4.54
C ILE A 79 -4.51 -15.37 -3.72
N LEU A 80 -4.86 -14.68 -2.63
CA LEU A 80 -3.86 -14.10 -1.73
C LEU A 80 -3.01 -15.19 -1.04
N SER A 81 -3.61 -16.35 -0.74
CA SER A 81 -2.86 -17.50 -0.20
C SER A 81 -1.86 -18.06 -1.22
N LEU A 82 -2.24 -18.09 -2.50
CA LEU A 82 -1.36 -18.49 -3.60
C LEU A 82 -0.24 -17.47 -3.82
N SER A 83 -0.57 -16.17 -3.76
CA SER A 83 0.41 -15.07 -3.80
C SER A 83 1.45 -15.19 -2.69
N TYR A 84 1.01 -15.51 -1.47
CA TYR A 84 1.91 -15.75 -0.34
C TYR A 84 2.81 -16.96 -0.57
N LEU A 85 2.28 -18.04 -1.16
CA LEU A 85 3.07 -19.22 -1.50
C LEU A 85 4.21 -18.87 -2.46
N PHE A 86 3.95 -18.09 -3.51
CA PHE A 86 4.99 -17.61 -4.44
C PHE A 86 6.08 -16.79 -3.71
N LEU A 87 5.68 -15.92 -2.79
CA LEU A 87 6.64 -15.17 -1.98
C LEU A 87 7.51 -16.07 -1.08
N ILE A 88 6.96 -17.16 -0.53
CA ILE A 88 7.75 -18.13 0.24
C ILE A 88 8.61 -19.00 -0.66
N LEU A 89 8.15 -19.32 -1.88
CA LEU A 89 8.96 -20.06 -2.86
C LEU A 89 10.22 -19.28 -3.27
N SER A 90 10.21 -17.94 -3.21
CA SER A 90 11.41 -17.14 -3.46
C SER A 90 12.52 -17.32 -2.41
N LEU A 91 12.18 -17.77 -1.20
CA LEU A 91 13.18 -18.13 -0.17
C LEU A 91 13.85 -19.47 -0.47
N ILE A 92 13.09 -20.39 -1.06
CA ILE A 92 13.52 -21.77 -1.31
C ILE A 92 14.28 -21.87 -2.63
N SER A 93 14.00 -20.96 -3.58
CA SER A 93 14.77 -20.84 -4.81
C SER A 93 16.22 -20.42 -4.55
N GLU A 94 17.11 -20.86 -5.44
CA GLU A 94 18.56 -20.62 -5.35
C GLU A 94 18.90 -19.15 -5.16
N PHE A 95 19.91 -18.87 -4.34
CA PHE A 95 20.48 -17.53 -4.07
C PHE A 95 19.55 -16.42 -3.56
N GLY A 96 18.22 -16.57 -3.54
CA GLY A 96 17.21 -15.68 -2.94
C GLY A 96 17.19 -14.22 -3.45
N GLY A 97 16.00 -13.64 -3.60
CA GLY A 97 15.80 -12.31 -4.22
C GLY A 97 16.07 -11.11 -3.29
N GLY A 98 17.31 -10.89 -2.87
CA GLY A 98 17.73 -9.81 -1.97
C GLY A 98 17.82 -8.41 -2.60
N THR A 99 16.75 -7.92 -3.22
CA THR A 99 16.74 -6.66 -4.02
C THR A 99 16.24 -5.43 -3.26
N GLY A 100 15.67 -5.62 -2.07
CA GLY A 100 14.82 -4.63 -1.40
C GLY A 100 13.37 -4.67 -1.92
N TRP A 101 12.44 -4.09 -1.16
CA TRP A 101 11.02 -4.10 -1.53
C TRP A 101 10.70 -3.33 -2.83
N THR A 102 11.65 -2.51 -3.32
CA THR A 102 11.47 -1.72 -4.53
C THR A 102 11.88 -2.44 -5.81
N LEU A 103 12.59 -3.58 -5.74
CA LEU A 103 12.97 -4.39 -6.91
C LEU A 103 13.68 -3.58 -8.03
N TYR A 104 14.56 -2.63 -7.69
CA TYR A 104 15.22 -1.78 -8.68
C TYR A 104 16.16 -2.55 -9.63
N PRO A 105 15.99 -2.40 -10.95
CA PRO A 105 17.05 -2.69 -11.93
C PRO A 105 18.21 -1.69 -11.76
N PRO A 106 19.45 -2.07 -12.14
CA PRO A 106 19.84 -3.34 -12.74
C PRO A 106 20.01 -4.48 -11.71
N LEU A 107 19.87 -4.22 -10.40
CA LEU A 107 20.05 -5.25 -9.38
C LEU A 107 19.02 -6.37 -9.54
N SER A 108 17.74 -6.05 -9.66
CA SER A 108 16.67 -7.05 -9.82
C SER A 108 16.71 -7.85 -11.12
N THR A 109 17.42 -7.36 -12.14
CA THR A 109 17.64 -8.03 -13.43
C THR A 109 19.03 -8.66 -13.54
N SER A 110 19.86 -8.58 -12.50
CA SER A 110 21.25 -9.04 -12.57
C SER A 110 21.40 -10.56 -12.42
N PHE A 111 21.68 -11.24 -13.54
CA PHE A 111 21.96 -12.68 -13.58
C PHE A 111 23.23 -13.09 -12.82
N MET A 112 24.13 -12.14 -12.56
CA MET A 112 25.40 -12.42 -11.88
C MET A 112 25.27 -12.45 -10.36
N SER A 113 24.26 -11.77 -9.78
CA SER A 113 24.18 -11.59 -8.32
C SER A 113 22.94 -12.23 -7.69
N LEU A 114 21.89 -12.48 -8.48
CA LEU A 114 20.61 -12.99 -8.00
C LEU A 114 20.06 -14.05 -8.96
N SER A 115 19.26 -14.98 -8.44
CA SER A 115 18.61 -15.95 -9.30
C SER A 115 17.36 -15.35 -9.96
N PRO A 116 17.20 -15.48 -11.30
CA PRO A 116 15.99 -15.06 -12.00
C PRO A 116 14.72 -15.76 -11.49
N SER A 117 14.85 -16.99 -11.00
CA SER A 117 13.72 -17.75 -10.44
C SER A 117 13.23 -17.15 -9.12
N SER A 118 14.14 -16.69 -8.25
CA SER A 118 13.75 -16.06 -6.98
C SER A 118 13.05 -14.72 -7.19
N THR A 119 13.59 -13.86 -8.06
CA THR A 119 12.98 -12.57 -8.40
C THR A 119 11.66 -12.77 -9.15
N GLY A 120 11.60 -13.74 -10.07
CA GLY A 120 10.36 -14.14 -10.73
C GLY A 120 9.26 -14.56 -9.75
N ASN A 121 9.58 -15.40 -8.77
CA ASN A 121 8.64 -15.81 -7.73
C ASN A 121 8.11 -14.63 -6.88
N LEU A 122 8.99 -13.68 -6.51
CA LEU A 122 8.57 -12.45 -5.82
C LEU A 122 7.58 -11.66 -6.68
N ILE A 123 7.90 -11.47 -7.96
CA ILE A 123 7.05 -10.71 -8.89
C ILE A 123 5.71 -11.40 -9.12
N PHE A 124 5.67 -12.72 -9.33
CA PHE A 124 4.41 -13.46 -9.45
C PHE A 124 3.55 -13.33 -8.19
N GLY A 125 4.16 -13.39 -7.00
CA GLY A 125 3.48 -13.11 -5.74
C GLY A 125 2.80 -11.73 -5.76
N LEU A 126 3.55 -10.67 -6.12
CA LEU A 126 3.03 -9.30 -6.17
C LEU A 126 1.95 -9.09 -7.25
N LEU A 127 2.08 -9.72 -8.42
CA LEU A 127 1.06 -9.62 -9.47
C LEU A 127 -0.26 -10.27 -9.02
N ILE A 128 -0.20 -11.43 -8.35
CA ILE A 128 -1.40 -12.12 -7.84
C ILE A 128 -2.05 -11.32 -6.70
N SER A 129 -1.27 -10.70 -5.80
CA SER A 129 -1.84 -9.80 -4.78
C SER A 129 -2.42 -8.52 -5.39
N GLY A 130 -1.84 -8.02 -6.49
CA GLY A 130 -2.40 -6.94 -7.31
C GLY A 130 -3.76 -7.29 -7.90
N ILE A 131 -3.93 -8.51 -8.43
CA ILE A 131 -5.23 -9.00 -8.92
C ILE A 131 -6.24 -9.08 -7.76
N SER A 132 -5.85 -9.61 -6.60
CA SER A 132 -6.70 -9.69 -5.41
C SER A 132 -7.24 -8.33 -4.98
N SER A 133 -6.36 -7.33 -4.88
CA SER A 133 -6.70 -5.97 -4.47
C SER A 133 -7.54 -5.22 -5.52
N CYS A 134 -7.31 -5.45 -6.81
CA CYS A 134 -8.14 -4.92 -7.89
C CYS A 134 -9.59 -5.46 -7.81
N LEU A 135 -9.75 -6.78 -7.65
CA LEU A 135 -11.07 -7.41 -7.52
C LEU A 135 -11.82 -6.93 -6.28
N THR A 136 -11.12 -6.81 -5.15
CA THR A 136 -11.69 -6.25 -3.90
C THR A 136 -12.10 -4.79 -4.11
N SER A 137 -11.29 -3.99 -4.80
CA SER A 137 -11.58 -2.58 -5.09
C SER A 137 -12.83 -2.39 -5.93
N LEU A 138 -12.98 -3.15 -7.02
CA LEU A 138 -14.19 -3.14 -7.85
C LEU A 138 -15.43 -3.53 -7.02
N ASN A 139 -15.31 -4.55 -6.17
CA ASN A 139 -16.42 -5.02 -5.36
C ASN A 139 -16.83 -4.00 -4.29
N PHE A 140 -15.89 -3.34 -3.62
CA PHE A 140 -16.23 -2.25 -2.68
C PHE A 140 -16.80 -1.03 -3.38
N TRP A 141 -16.28 -0.67 -4.55
CA TRP A 141 -16.84 0.42 -5.35
C TRP A 141 -18.30 0.19 -5.68
N THR A 142 -18.64 -0.98 -6.25
CA THR A 142 -20.02 -1.29 -6.60
C THR A 142 -20.90 -1.44 -5.37
N THR A 143 -20.41 -2.05 -4.29
CA THR A 143 -21.16 -2.24 -3.04
C THR A 143 -21.52 -0.92 -2.38
N ILE A 144 -20.54 -0.02 -2.19
CA ILE A 144 -20.77 1.22 -1.47
C ILE A 144 -21.64 2.20 -2.29
N LEU A 145 -21.51 2.20 -3.62
CA LEU A 145 -22.32 3.09 -4.46
C LEU A 145 -23.77 2.59 -4.62
N ASN A 146 -23.97 1.27 -4.76
CA ASN A 146 -25.26 0.70 -5.21
C ASN A 146 -26.06 -0.03 -4.12
N LEU A 147 -25.45 -0.57 -3.06
CA LEU A 147 -26.15 -1.31 -2.00
C LEU A 147 -26.43 -0.47 -0.75
N ARG A 148 -26.69 0.82 -0.92
CA ARG A 148 -27.04 1.74 0.17
C ARG A 148 -28.48 1.52 0.65
N SER A 149 -28.67 1.49 1.97
CA SER A 149 -30.02 1.59 2.55
C SER A 149 -30.73 2.88 2.13
N TYR A 150 -32.07 2.86 2.11
CA TYR A 150 -32.91 3.86 1.43
C TYR A 150 -32.63 5.33 1.81
N TYR A 151 -32.25 5.60 3.07
CA TYR A 151 -31.95 6.95 3.56
C TYR A 151 -30.44 7.26 3.67
N LEU A 152 -29.58 6.33 3.28
CA LEU A 152 -28.13 6.49 3.31
C LEU A 152 -27.64 7.19 2.02
N THR A 153 -27.55 8.52 2.08
CA THR A 153 -26.93 9.30 1.02
C THR A 153 -25.41 9.29 1.14
N LEU A 154 -24.69 9.59 0.04
CA LEU A 154 -23.23 9.73 0.09
C LEU A 154 -22.78 10.78 1.11
N LYS A 155 -23.54 11.88 1.27
CA LYS A 155 -23.22 12.93 2.26
C LYS A 155 -23.38 12.47 3.70
N THR A 156 -24.31 11.56 3.97
CA THR A 156 -24.65 11.08 5.33
C THR A 156 -23.96 9.76 5.68
N MET A 157 -23.21 9.18 4.76
CA MET A 157 -22.46 7.94 4.98
C MET A 157 -21.30 8.16 5.98
N PRO A 158 -21.01 7.18 6.87
CA PRO A 158 -19.85 7.24 7.75
C PRO A 158 -18.52 7.39 6.99
N LEU A 159 -17.49 7.88 7.68
CA LEU A 159 -16.20 8.17 7.06
C LEU A 159 -15.42 6.93 6.59
N PHE A 160 -15.68 5.76 7.16
CA PHE A 160 -14.95 4.54 6.81
C PHE A 160 -15.31 3.97 5.43
N PRO A 161 -16.60 3.80 5.05
CA PRO A 161 -16.93 3.50 3.66
C PRO A 161 -16.39 4.54 2.66
N TRP A 162 -16.35 5.83 3.02
CA TRP A 162 -15.70 6.86 2.19
C TRP A 162 -14.19 6.62 2.02
N ALA A 163 -13.50 6.29 3.11
CA ALA A 163 -12.09 5.93 3.07
C ALA A 163 -11.84 4.73 2.14
N LEU A 164 -12.68 3.71 2.19
CA LEU A 164 -12.56 2.53 1.32
C LEU A 164 -12.89 2.83 -0.15
N LEU A 165 -13.88 3.69 -0.43
CA LEU A 165 -14.15 4.17 -1.80
C LEU A 165 -12.92 4.87 -2.39
N ILE A 166 -12.32 5.79 -1.64
CA ILE A 166 -11.14 6.53 -2.08
C ILE A 166 -9.97 5.56 -2.30
N THR A 167 -9.74 4.65 -1.35
CA THR A 167 -8.67 3.64 -1.42
C THR A 167 -8.85 2.72 -2.64
N GLY A 168 -10.06 2.20 -2.87
CA GLY A 168 -10.35 1.38 -4.04
C GLY A 168 -10.17 2.13 -5.36
N GLY A 169 -10.50 3.43 -5.38
CA GLY A 169 -10.30 4.28 -6.56
C GLY A 169 -8.82 4.47 -6.88
N MET A 170 -7.99 4.69 -5.85
CA MET A 170 -6.53 4.78 -6.00
C MET A 170 -5.95 3.46 -6.50
N LEU A 171 -6.32 2.32 -5.91
CA LEU A 171 -5.84 1.00 -6.32
C LEU A 171 -6.15 0.71 -7.79
N LEU A 172 -7.38 1.00 -8.24
CA LEU A 172 -7.77 0.80 -9.64
C LEU A 172 -6.97 1.69 -10.62
N LEU A 173 -6.55 2.88 -10.18
CA LEU A 173 -5.74 3.79 -10.98
C LEU A 173 -4.26 3.41 -11.01
N THR A 174 -3.68 2.99 -9.89
CA THR A 174 -2.22 2.90 -9.72
C THR A 174 -1.67 1.49 -9.86
N LEU A 175 -2.44 0.45 -9.51
CA LEU A 175 -2.00 -0.95 -9.63
C LEU A 175 -1.65 -1.38 -11.07
N PRO A 176 -2.35 -0.93 -12.13
CA PRO A 176 -1.96 -1.30 -13.49
C PRO A 176 -0.55 -0.83 -13.85
N ILE A 177 -0.11 0.30 -13.31
CA ILE A 177 1.21 0.88 -13.58
C ILE A 177 2.31 0.06 -12.91
N LEU A 178 2.12 -0.33 -11.64
CA LEU A 178 3.02 -1.28 -10.99
C LEU A 178 3.06 -2.61 -11.74
N SER A 179 1.90 -3.14 -12.12
CA SER A 179 1.82 -4.43 -12.83
C SER A 179 2.59 -4.38 -14.15
N GLY A 180 2.51 -3.27 -14.88
CA GLY A 180 3.33 -3.02 -16.07
C GLY A 180 4.83 -3.00 -15.76
N ALA A 181 5.26 -2.27 -14.72
CA ALA A 181 6.67 -2.21 -14.31
C ALA A 181 7.22 -3.59 -13.93
N LEU A 182 6.45 -4.36 -13.15
CA LEU A 182 6.80 -5.71 -12.74
C LEU A 182 6.86 -6.69 -13.92
N LEU A 183 5.93 -6.59 -14.88
CA LEU A 183 5.97 -7.38 -16.11
C LEU A 183 7.17 -7.02 -16.98
N MET A 184 7.58 -5.76 -17.05
CA MET A 184 8.81 -5.35 -17.75
C MET A 184 10.07 -5.94 -17.11
N VAL A 185 10.15 -6.01 -15.77
CA VAL A 185 11.26 -6.68 -15.09
C VAL A 185 11.25 -8.19 -15.37
N LEU A 186 10.08 -8.84 -15.34
CA LEU A 186 9.95 -10.24 -15.75
C LEU A 186 10.38 -10.45 -17.20
N ALA A 187 10.04 -9.51 -18.08
CA ALA A 187 10.39 -9.58 -19.48
C ALA A 187 11.92 -9.46 -19.69
N ASP A 188 12.58 -8.57 -18.95
CA ASP A 188 14.05 -8.42 -18.97
C ASP A 188 14.75 -9.67 -18.39
N LEU A 189 14.12 -10.35 -17.42
CA LEU A 189 14.64 -11.59 -16.84
C LEU A 189 14.45 -12.84 -17.70
N HIS A 190 13.34 -12.93 -18.45
CA HIS A 190 12.91 -14.20 -19.06
C HIS A 190 12.59 -14.16 -20.56
N SER A 191 12.46 -12.97 -21.15
CA SER A 191 12.05 -12.82 -22.55
C SER A 191 13.02 -11.99 -23.39
N ASN A 192 14.25 -11.76 -22.90
CA ASN A 192 15.30 -11.01 -23.58
C ASN A 192 14.87 -9.60 -24.03
N THR A 193 13.96 -8.96 -23.27
CA THR A 193 13.73 -7.53 -23.42
C THR A 193 14.81 -6.75 -22.66
N LEU A 194 14.90 -5.45 -22.94
CA LEU A 194 15.96 -4.59 -22.43
C LEU A 194 15.37 -3.23 -21.99
N PHE A 195 14.27 -3.25 -21.24
CA PHE A 195 13.59 -2.03 -20.78
C PHE A 195 14.49 -1.20 -19.85
N PHE A 196 15.25 -1.87 -18.98
CA PHE A 196 15.99 -1.22 -17.91
C PHE A 196 17.51 -1.43 -17.98
N ASP A 197 18.05 -2.04 -19.04
CA ASP A 197 19.50 -2.22 -19.21
C ASP A 197 20.14 -1.01 -19.92
N PRO A 198 20.93 -0.17 -19.21
CA PRO A 198 21.55 1.01 -19.80
C PRO A 198 22.60 0.70 -20.85
N ILE A 199 23.17 -0.52 -20.86
CA ILE A 199 24.16 -0.93 -21.88
C ILE A 199 23.51 -0.99 -23.27
N PHE A 200 22.22 -1.33 -23.33
CA PHE A 200 21.46 -1.46 -24.56
C PHE A 200 20.40 -0.37 -24.75
N GLY A 201 20.51 0.74 -24.00
CA GLY A 201 19.64 1.92 -24.14
C GLY A 201 18.35 1.90 -23.31
N GLY A 202 18.18 0.92 -22.42
CA GLY A 202 17.14 0.94 -21.39
C GLY A 202 17.45 1.95 -20.28
N ASP A 203 16.47 2.25 -19.42
CA ASP A 203 16.63 3.25 -18.36
C ASP A 203 16.16 2.74 -16.98
N PRO A 204 17.07 2.45 -16.04
CA PRO A 204 16.71 2.13 -14.66
C PRO A 204 15.90 3.23 -13.94
N ILE A 205 16.04 4.50 -14.32
CA ILE A 205 15.29 5.62 -13.71
C ILE A 205 13.83 5.58 -14.16
N PHE A 206 13.55 5.13 -15.39
CA PHE A 206 12.19 4.85 -15.86
C PHE A 206 11.48 3.85 -14.95
N TYR A 207 12.14 2.78 -14.49
CA TYR A 207 11.57 1.87 -13.49
C TYR A 207 11.18 2.63 -12.21
N GLN A 208 12.07 3.49 -11.70
CA GLN A 208 11.80 4.25 -10.47
C GLN A 208 10.57 5.15 -10.62
N HIS A 209 10.39 5.81 -11.76
CA HIS A 209 9.18 6.59 -12.03
C HIS A 209 7.92 5.74 -11.97
N LEU A 210 7.89 4.58 -12.65
CA LEU A 210 6.73 3.70 -12.64
C LEU A 210 6.44 3.13 -11.25
N PHE A 211 7.48 2.66 -10.58
CA PHE A 211 7.38 2.10 -9.24
C PHE A 211 6.85 3.14 -8.26
N TRP A 212 7.40 4.35 -8.24
CA TRP A 212 6.97 5.37 -7.29
C TRP A 212 5.63 6.01 -7.64
N PHE A 213 5.27 6.07 -8.93
CA PHE A 213 3.93 6.48 -9.35
C PHE A 213 2.86 5.60 -8.69
N PHE A 214 3.14 4.31 -8.50
CA PHE A 214 2.34 3.44 -7.64
C PHE A 214 2.68 3.62 -6.15
N GLY A 215 3.96 3.57 -5.79
CA GLY A 215 4.43 3.37 -4.43
C GLY A 215 4.10 4.52 -3.49
N HIS A 216 3.99 5.76 -3.99
CA HIS A 216 3.56 6.86 -3.15
C HIS A 216 2.03 6.89 -2.92
N PRO A 217 1.17 6.72 -3.94
CA PRO A 217 -0.23 6.41 -3.70
C PRO A 217 -0.47 5.21 -2.79
N GLU A 218 0.36 4.16 -2.87
CA GLU A 218 0.24 2.98 -2.02
C GLU A 218 0.36 3.33 -0.54
N VAL A 219 1.30 4.19 -0.13
CA VAL A 219 1.37 4.58 1.29
C VAL A 219 0.11 5.33 1.76
N TYR A 220 -0.60 6.00 0.86
CA TYR A 220 -1.92 6.58 1.17
C TYR A 220 -3.04 5.56 1.18
N ILE A 221 -3.02 4.58 0.28
CA ILE A 221 -3.91 3.41 0.29
C ILE A 221 -3.82 2.68 1.64
N LEU A 222 -2.62 2.59 2.24
CA LEU A 222 -2.43 1.98 3.56
C LEU A 222 -3.04 2.81 4.71
N ILE A 223 -2.89 4.14 4.67
CA ILE A 223 -3.29 5.00 5.81
C ILE A 223 -4.74 5.50 5.73
N ILE A 224 -5.33 5.64 4.54
CA ILE A 224 -6.70 6.15 4.38
C ILE A 224 -7.75 5.29 5.09
N PRO A 225 -7.76 3.94 4.95
CA PRO A 225 -8.64 3.08 5.72
C PRO A 225 -8.45 3.23 7.23
N ALA A 226 -7.20 3.37 7.70
CA ALA A 226 -6.90 3.61 9.11
C ALA A 226 -7.53 4.91 9.61
N PHE A 227 -7.52 5.97 8.80
CA PHE A 227 -8.22 7.21 9.13
C PHE A 227 -9.74 7.02 9.27
N GLY A 228 -10.34 6.15 8.45
CA GLY A 228 -11.74 5.76 8.58
C GLY A 228 -12.00 5.02 9.90
N ILE A 229 -11.14 4.07 10.26
CA ILE A 229 -11.23 3.31 11.52
C ILE A 229 -11.11 4.23 12.73
N ILE A 230 -10.09 5.11 12.76
CA ILE A 230 -9.91 6.10 13.84
C ILE A 230 -11.17 6.97 13.99
N SER A 231 -11.76 7.38 12.86
CA SER A 231 -12.98 8.19 12.87
C SER A 231 -14.17 7.44 13.47
N ILE A 232 -14.36 6.15 13.17
CA ILE A 232 -15.41 5.35 13.79
C ILE A 232 -15.14 5.18 15.29
N ILE A 233 -13.90 4.88 15.68
CA ILE A 233 -13.55 4.66 17.09
C ILE A 233 -13.82 5.92 17.92
N ILE A 234 -13.36 7.08 17.47
CA ILE A 234 -13.59 8.37 18.17
C ILE A 234 -15.09 8.66 18.24
N SER A 235 -15.79 8.50 17.12
CA SER A 235 -17.24 8.74 17.06
C SER A 235 -18.01 7.79 17.98
N GLY A 236 -17.63 6.51 18.02
CA GLY A 236 -18.27 5.48 18.84
C GLY A 236 -17.99 5.61 20.33
N ILE A 237 -16.78 5.99 20.73
CA ILE A 237 -16.46 6.21 22.16
C ILE A 237 -17.17 7.45 22.69
N LEU A 238 -17.20 8.53 21.89
CA LEU A 238 -17.79 9.80 22.32
C LEU A 238 -19.30 9.90 22.05
N GLN A 239 -19.87 8.96 21.29
CA GLN A 239 -21.26 8.98 20.82
C GLN A 239 -21.61 10.30 20.10
N LYS A 240 -20.66 10.82 19.32
CA LYS A 240 -20.79 12.08 18.56
C LYS A 240 -20.36 11.89 17.12
N ILE A 241 -20.98 12.62 16.20
CA ILE A 241 -20.52 12.71 14.81
C ILE A 241 -19.18 13.45 14.79
N ILE A 242 -18.26 13.01 13.95
CA ILE A 242 -16.97 13.69 13.75
C ILE A 242 -17.20 15.13 13.30
N PHE A 243 -16.56 16.07 14.00
CA PHE A 243 -16.57 17.49 13.65
C PHE A 243 -16.10 17.69 12.21
N GLY A 244 -16.86 18.46 11.44
CA GLY A 244 -16.51 18.72 10.05
C GLY A 244 -16.53 17.48 9.16
N ASN A 245 -17.52 16.58 9.29
CA ASN A 245 -17.62 15.35 8.48
C ASN A 245 -17.35 15.55 6.97
N GLN A 246 -17.94 16.59 6.36
CA GLN A 246 -17.70 16.89 4.94
C GLN A 246 -16.24 17.29 4.68
N SER A 247 -15.65 18.10 5.57
CA SER A 247 -14.24 18.49 5.45
C SER A 247 -13.28 17.30 5.62
N MET A 248 -13.65 16.28 6.41
CA MET A 248 -12.90 15.03 6.51
C MET A 248 -12.90 14.25 5.19
N ILE A 249 -14.06 14.17 4.53
CA ILE A 249 -14.19 13.53 3.21
C ILE A 249 -13.33 14.27 2.19
N TYR A 250 -13.45 15.61 2.14
CA TYR A 250 -12.63 16.42 1.24
C TYR A 250 -11.14 16.29 1.52
N ALA A 251 -10.72 16.32 2.79
CA ALA A 251 -9.33 16.11 3.15
C ALA A 251 -8.81 14.74 2.69
N MET A 252 -9.59 13.65 2.85
CA MET A 252 -9.21 12.33 2.32
C MET A 252 -9.09 12.34 0.79
N SER A 253 -10.02 12.99 0.09
CA SER A 253 -9.97 13.09 -1.38
C SER A 253 -8.79 13.93 -1.86
N CYS A 254 -8.46 15.03 -1.16
CA CYS A 254 -7.30 15.87 -1.48
C CYS A 254 -5.99 15.11 -1.25
N ILE A 255 -5.86 14.35 -0.16
CA ILE A 255 -4.69 13.49 0.08
C ILE A 255 -4.54 12.47 -1.03
N SER A 256 -5.63 11.85 -1.47
CA SER A 256 -5.62 10.87 -2.57
C SER A 256 -5.15 11.49 -3.89
N LEU A 257 -5.72 12.63 -4.29
CA LEU A 257 -5.38 13.32 -5.54
C LEU A 257 -3.96 13.90 -5.52
N LEU A 258 -3.57 14.58 -4.44
CA LEU A 258 -2.23 15.12 -4.31
C LEU A 258 -1.19 13.99 -4.19
N GLY A 259 -1.55 12.90 -3.51
CA GLY A 259 -0.69 11.73 -3.38
C GLY A 259 -0.35 11.06 -4.71
N SER A 260 -1.21 11.15 -5.72
CA SER A 260 -0.90 10.64 -7.07
C SER A 260 -0.01 11.56 -7.91
N VAL A 261 0.29 12.78 -7.45
CA VAL A 261 1.11 13.75 -8.20
C VAL A 261 2.42 14.13 -7.52
N VAL A 262 2.83 13.43 -6.45
CA VAL A 262 4.07 13.75 -5.71
C VAL A 262 5.13 12.67 -5.70
N TRP A 263 4.98 11.61 -6.50
CA TRP A 263 5.85 10.43 -6.44
C TRP A 263 7.35 10.73 -6.62
N GLY A 264 7.69 11.79 -7.37
CA GLY A 264 9.07 12.20 -7.66
C GLY A 264 9.87 12.61 -6.42
N HIS A 265 9.25 12.83 -5.27
CA HIS A 265 9.96 13.13 -4.03
C HIS A 265 10.83 11.98 -3.49
N HIS A 266 10.61 10.75 -3.97
CA HIS A 266 11.47 9.60 -3.67
C HIS A 266 12.72 9.55 -4.56
N MET A 267 12.79 10.44 -5.55
CA MET A 267 13.78 10.44 -6.61
C MET A 267 14.68 11.69 -6.58
N TYR A 268 14.74 12.43 -5.47
CA TYR A 268 15.51 13.68 -5.41
C TYR A 268 17.01 13.53 -5.65
N THR A 269 17.55 12.33 -5.46
CA THR A 269 18.97 12.02 -5.66
C THR A 269 19.30 11.47 -7.05
N VAL A 270 18.31 11.24 -7.92
CA VAL A 270 18.56 10.68 -9.27
C VAL A 270 19.00 11.73 -10.29
N GLY A 271 19.10 13.00 -9.90
CA GLY A 271 19.53 14.09 -10.79
C GLY A 271 18.40 14.81 -11.52
N LEU A 272 17.17 14.82 -10.98
CA LEU A 272 16.06 15.62 -11.52
C LEU A 272 16.39 17.12 -11.61
N GLU A 273 15.86 17.78 -12.63
CA GLU A 273 15.98 19.24 -12.83
C GLU A 273 15.56 20.03 -11.57
N THR A 274 16.14 21.22 -11.38
CA THR A 274 15.84 22.08 -10.22
C THR A 274 14.37 22.39 -10.11
N ASP A 275 13.72 22.70 -11.22
CA ASP A 275 12.32 23.13 -11.25
C ASP A 275 11.37 21.97 -10.97
N THR A 276 11.71 20.78 -11.50
CA THR A 276 11.00 19.53 -11.19
C THR A 276 11.09 19.20 -9.69
N ARG A 277 12.28 19.32 -9.08
CA ARG A 277 12.43 19.11 -7.63
C ARG A 277 11.68 20.17 -6.81
N ALA A 278 11.68 21.42 -7.25
CA ALA A 278 10.93 22.49 -6.59
C ALA A 278 9.42 22.24 -6.64
N TYR A 279 8.88 21.80 -7.79
CA TYR A 279 7.49 21.38 -7.94
C TYR A 279 7.13 20.27 -6.95
N PHE A 280 7.86 19.15 -6.97
CA PHE A 280 7.58 18.03 -6.07
C PHE A 280 7.69 18.43 -4.61
N THR A 281 8.67 19.27 -4.25
CA THR A 281 8.81 19.77 -2.87
C THR A 281 7.59 20.58 -2.45
N GLY A 282 7.17 21.54 -3.29
CA GLY A 282 6.01 22.38 -3.00
C GLY A 282 4.72 21.58 -2.84
N VAL A 283 4.43 20.66 -3.77
CA VAL A 283 3.20 19.86 -3.73
C VAL A 283 3.21 18.85 -2.59
N THR A 284 4.35 18.21 -2.28
CA THR A 284 4.45 17.32 -1.10
C THR A 284 4.14 18.07 0.20
N ILE A 285 4.64 19.29 0.35
CA ILE A 285 4.34 20.11 1.54
C ILE A 285 2.85 20.43 1.63
N LEU A 286 2.16 20.68 0.51
CA LEU A 286 0.72 20.95 0.50
C LEU A 286 -0.13 19.80 1.07
N ILE A 287 0.34 18.55 1.02
CA ILE A 287 -0.38 17.39 1.59
C ILE A 287 -0.49 17.48 3.12
N SER A 288 0.40 18.23 3.78
CA SER A 288 0.30 18.47 5.22
C SER A 288 -0.97 19.22 5.61
N LEU A 289 -1.54 20.05 4.73
CA LEU A 289 -2.75 20.83 4.99
C LEU A 289 -3.99 19.94 5.21
N PRO A 290 -4.43 19.10 4.24
CA PRO A 290 -5.56 18.21 4.47
C PRO A 290 -5.28 17.17 5.56
N THR A 291 -4.04 16.74 5.73
CA THR A 291 -3.66 15.84 6.84
C THR A 291 -3.89 16.53 8.19
N GLY A 292 -3.45 17.79 8.33
CA GLY A 292 -3.67 18.62 9.50
C GLY A 292 -5.16 18.84 9.79
N THR A 293 -5.96 19.17 8.77
CA THR A 293 -7.43 19.33 8.91
C THR A 293 -8.05 18.12 9.60
N LYS A 294 -7.62 16.90 9.26
CA LYS A 294 -8.18 15.69 9.85
C LYS A 294 -7.82 15.51 11.31
N ILE A 295 -6.55 15.76 11.65
CA ILE A 295 -6.07 15.69 13.03
C ILE A 295 -6.83 16.72 13.88
N PHE A 296 -6.97 17.96 13.40
CA PHE A 296 -7.73 18.99 14.10
C PHE A 296 -9.20 18.63 14.24
N ASN A 297 -9.85 18.07 13.21
CA ASN A 297 -11.24 17.62 13.31
C ASN A 297 -11.43 16.52 14.36
N TRP A 298 -10.52 15.55 14.44
CA TRP A 298 -10.55 14.54 15.51
C TRP A 298 -10.37 15.17 16.89
N LEU A 299 -9.40 16.08 17.04
CA LEU A 299 -9.17 16.82 18.28
C LEU A 299 -10.39 17.67 18.67
N SER A 300 -11.00 18.39 17.74
CA SER A 300 -12.22 19.16 17.98
C SER A 300 -13.39 18.27 18.37
N THR A 301 -13.50 17.07 17.79
CA THR A 301 -14.52 16.09 18.21
C THR A 301 -14.28 15.64 19.65
N TYR A 302 -13.03 15.36 19.99
CA TYR A 302 -12.63 14.89 21.32
C TYR A 302 -12.77 15.97 22.40
N LEU A 303 -12.23 17.16 22.15
CA LEU A 303 -12.24 18.31 23.06
C LEU A 303 -13.59 19.01 23.14
N GLY A 304 -14.46 18.81 22.15
CA GLY A 304 -15.85 19.29 22.17
C GLY A 304 -16.73 18.64 23.25
N ASN A 305 -16.15 17.84 24.15
CA ASN A 305 -16.76 17.41 25.39
C ASN A 305 -15.76 17.56 26.55
N PRO A 306 -16.13 18.16 27.71
CA PRO A 306 -15.42 17.83 28.94
C PRO A 306 -15.72 16.35 29.26
N PRO A 307 -14.72 15.46 29.32
CA PRO A 307 -14.93 14.14 29.87
C PRO A 307 -15.23 14.29 31.37
N LEU A 308 -16.29 13.67 31.86
CA LEU A 308 -16.57 13.52 33.31
C LEU A 308 -16.77 14.82 34.13
N LEU A 309 -17.81 15.61 33.87
CA LEU A 309 -18.35 16.55 34.87
C LEU A 309 -19.88 16.43 35.08
N GLN A 310 -20.48 15.31 34.65
CA GLN A 310 -21.87 14.95 34.93
C GLN A 310 -21.99 13.51 35.46
N LEU A 311 -21.19 13.18 36.46
CA LEU A 311 -21.61 12.23 37.49
C LEU A 311 -22.07 13.08 38.70
N LYS A 312 -23.33 13.51 38.65
CA LYS A 312 -24.11 13.88 39.84
C LYS A 312 -25.32 12.99 39.88
#